data_AF-A0A2T2VXZ5-F1
#
_entry.id   AF-A0A2T2VXZ5-F1
#
_cell.length_a   1.000
_cell.length_b   1.000
_cell.length_c   1.000
_cell.angle_alpha   90.00
_cell.angle_beta   90.00
_cell.angle_gamma   90.00
#
_symmetry.space_group_name_H-M   'P 1'
#
loop_
_entity.id
_entity.type
_entity.pdbx_description
1 polymer ?
#
loop_
_entity_poly.entity_id
_entity_poly.type
_entity_poly.pdbx_seq_one_letter_code
_entity_poly.pdbx_strand_id
1 'polypeptide(L)'
;MTALGATAATWQRLLAGKTGIRMAQPYAPLPPCPLAMVGAEPADLSEVLMPAVNEAIANAGLSLPLPDCGVVIGSSRSYQGHWEHLARGTSWADYPWLGALPHMGAIAVARQIQSTGPVLAPMAACATGLTAIFQGYELVRRGQCDRVVVGAAEAPITPLTLTGFEQLGALAHTGCYPFDSQREGLVLGEGAAVLVLESEQSLRRRGGPPPYGCILGAGFSADAYHRTAPDPELRGSRLALKNCLYYSGLKPAQVGYVHAHGT
;
A
#
# COMPACT_ATOMS: atom_id res chain seq x y z
N MET A 1 8.06 -5.41 -1.73
CA MET A 1 9.30 -5.02 -1.01
C MET A 1 8.91 -4.47 0.36
N THR A 2 9.61 -4.88 1.43
CA THR A 2 9.31 -4.46 2.81
C THR A 2 10.61 -4.24 3.60
N ALA A 3 10.51 -3.73 4.84
CA ALA A 3 11.62 -3.69 5.79
C ALA A 3 12.22 -5.07 6.14
N LEU A 4 11.52 -6.17 5.80
CA LEU A 4 12.04 -7.53 5.91
C LEU A 4 12.69 -8.02 4.61
N GLY A 5 12.73 -7.22 3.53
CA GLY A 5 13.41 -7.50 2.27
C GLY A 5 12.47 -7.66 1.06
N ALA A 6 12.97 -8.35 0.02
CA ALA A 6 12.17 -8.75 -1.15
C ALA A 6 11.07 -9.78 -0.78
N THR A 7 10.12 -10.07 -1.67
CA THR A 7 8.87 -10.78 -1.31
C THR A 7 9.13 -12.18 -0.73
N ALA A 8 9.96 -13.02 -1.37
CA ALA A 8 10.26 -14.36 -0.85
C ALA A 8 10.91 -14.32 0.54
N ALA A 9 11.86 -13.39 0.75
CA ALA A 9 12.52 -13.20 2.05
C ALA A 9 11.57 -12.61 3.11
N THR A 10 10.65 -11.73 2.70
CA THR A 10 9.66 -11.10 3.59
C THR A 10 8.83 -12.15 4.29
N TRP A 11 8.25 -13.10 3.55
CA TRP A 11 7.39 -14.13 4.12
C TRP A 11 8.15 -15.05 5.07
N GLN A 12 9.34 -15.52 4.67
CA GLN A 12 10.16 -16.41 5.50
C GLN A 12 10.61 -15.74 6.80
N ARG A 13 11.02 -14.46 6.73
CA ARG A 13 11.46 -13.70 7.91
C ARG A 13 10.31 -13.37 8.84
N LEU A 14 9.12 -13.08 8.29
CA LEU A 14 7.90 -12.90 9.08
C LEU A 14 7.56 -14.18 9.87
N LEU A 15 7.54 -15.33 9.21
CA LEU A 15 7.30 -16.63 9.87
C LEU A 15 8.36 -16.98 10.92
N ALA A 16 9.60 -16.54 10.72
CA ALA A 16 10.69 -16.70 11.67
C ALA A 16 10.67 -15.68 12.83
N GLY A 17 9.61 -14.87 12.95
CA GLY A 17 9.45 -13.87 14.00
C GLY A 17 10.49 -12.74 13.93
N LYS A 18 11.07 -12.47 12.75
CA LYS A 18 12.01 -11.36 12.58
C LYS A 18 11.27 -10.04 12.50
N THR A 19 11.89 -9.00 13.05
CA THR A 19 11.40 -7.62 12.95
C THR A 19 12.26 -6.81 11.98
N GLY A 20 11.60 -5.95 11.20
CA GLY A 20 12.25 -4.91 10.40
C GLY A 20 12.45 -3.60 11.18
N ILE A 21 11.88 -3.50 12.39
CA ILE A 21 11.90 -2.30 13.21
C ILE A 21 13.28 -2.13 13.85
N ARG A 22 13.85 -0.93 13.72
CA ARG A 22 15.15 -0.55 14.29
C ARG A 22 15.09 0.90 14.75
N MET A 23 15.85 1.24 15.79
CA MET A 23 16.09 2.65 16.13
C MET A 23 16.90 3.30 15.02
N ALA A 24 16.41 4.43 14.52
CA ALA A 24 17.07 5.20 13.46
C ALA A 24 16.87 6.70 13.66
N GLN A 25 17.79 7.50 13.10
CA GLN A 25 17.73 8.96 13.10
C GLN A 25 18.09 9.49 11.70
N PRO A 26 17.19 9.34 10.71
CA PRO A 26 17.48 9.72 9.33
C PRO A 26 17.68 11.24 9.14
N TYR A 27 17.20 12.06 10.08
CA TYR A 27 17.30 13.51 10.02
C TYR A 27 17.86 14.06 11.31
N ALA A 28 19.03 14.72 11.24
CA ALA A 28 19.74 15.26 12.41
C ALA A 28 18.89 16.17 13.33
N PRO A 29 17.95 17.00 12.82
CA PRO A 29 17.10 17.83 13.69
C PRO A 29 16.02 17.06 14.47
N LEU A 30 15.75 15.80 14.13
CA LEU A 30 14.71 14.98 14.76
C LEU A 30 15.33 13.93 15.69
N PRO A 31 14.67 13.56 16.80
CA PRO A 31 15.18 12.54 17.70
C PRO A 31 15.19 11.14 17.04
N PRO A 32 16.02 10.22 17.53
CA PRO A 32 15.95 8.83 17.09
C PRO A 32 14.59 8.21 17.46
N CYS A 33 14.02 7.43 16.56
CA CYS A 33 12.74 6.74 16.78
C CYS A 33 12.77 5.33 16.15
N PRO A 34 11.89 4.41 16.59
CA PRO A 34 11.76 3.11 15.95
C PRO A 34 11.13 3.27 14.56
N LEU A 35 11.82 2.79 13.53
CA LEU A 35 11.37 2.83 12.13
C LEU A 35 11.55 1.47 11.45
N ALA A 36 10.69 1.16 10.48
CA ALA A 36 10.81 0.00 9.62
C ALA A 36 11.16 0.43 8.17
N MET A 37 12.41 0.85 7.98
CA MET A 37 12.92 1.27 6.66
C MET A 37 13.29 0.06 5.79
N VAL A 38 13.16 0.20 4.48
CA VAL A 38 13.58 -0.85 3.53
C VAL A 38 15.10 -0.91 3.39
N GLY A 39 15.76 0.26 3.50
CA GLY A 39 17.21 0.42 3.38
C GLY A 39 17.86 1.03 4.62
N ALA A 40 19.09 1.50 4.46
CA ALA A 40 19.82 2.24 5.50
C ALA A 40 19.35 3.70 5.61
N GLU A 41 18.88 4.27 4.49
CA GLU A 41 18.35 5.62 4.37
C GLU A 41 16.86 5.56 3.98
N PRO A 42 16.08 6.62 4.24
CA PRO A 42 14.71 6.73 3.77
C PRO A 42 14.61 6.51 2.26
N ALA A 43 13.67 5.66 1.84
CA ALA A 43 13.50 5.30 0.44
C ALA A 43 12.76 6.39 -0.35
N ASP A 44 12.96 6.43 -1.66
CA ASP A 44 12.01 7.06 -2.58
C ASP A 44 10.85 6.10 -2.90
N LEU A 45 9.66 6.65 -3.18
CA LEU A 45 8.49 5.85 -3.54
C LEU A 45 8.76 4.92 -4.73
N SER A 46 9.52 5.38 -5.73
CA SER A 46 9.84 4.60 -6.93
C SER A 46 10.79 3.42 -6.64
N GLU A 47 11.71 3.57 -5.69
CA GLU A 47 12.68 2.54 -5.28
C GLU A 47 11.98 1.31 -4.71
N VAL A 48 10.87 1.51 -3.99
CA VAL A 48 10.08 0.40 -3.44
C VAL A 48 9.02 -0.11 -4.43
N LEU A 49 8.42 0.78 -5.23
CA LEU A 49 7.29 0.45 -6.11
C LEU A 49 7.72 -0.33 -7.35
N MET A 50 8.72 0.15 -8.11
CA MET A 50 9.07 -0.44 -9.41
C MET A 50 9.53 -1.91 -9.29
N PRO A 51 10.33 -2.30 -8.28
CA PRO A 51 10.71 -3.70 -8.11
C PRO A 51 9.52 -4.58 -7.69
N ALA A 52 8.58 -4.06 -6.88
CA ALA A 52 7.36 -4.79 -6.53
C ALA A 52 6.47 -5.04 -7.75
N VAL A 53 6.38 -4.08 -8.68
CA VAL A 53 5.67 -4.24 -9.96
C VAL A 53 6.33 -5.32 -10.82
N ASN A 54 7.66 -5.26 -10.99
CA ASN A 54 8.40 -6.25 -11.76
C ASN A 54 8.19 -7.67 -11.20
N GLU A 55 8.27 -7.81 -9.88
CA GLU A 55 8.06 -9.08 -9.20
C GLU A 55 6.62 -9.58 -9.36
N ALA A 56 5.61 -8.71 -9.27
CA ALA A 56 4.21 -9.10 -9.48
C ALA A 56 3.93 -9.56 -10.92
N ILE A 57 4.48 -8.88 -11.92
CA ILE A 57 4.35 -9.23 -13.35
C ILE A 57 5.04 -10.57 -13.64
N ALA A 58 6.25 -10.76 -13.12
CA ALA A 58 6.98 -12.01 -13.27
C ALA A 58 6.24 -13.19 -12.62
N ASN A 59 5.74 -13.01 -11.38
CA ASN A 59 4.94 -14.02 -10.68
C ASN A 59 3.63 -14.37 -11.40
N ALA A 60 3.03 -13.41 -12.11
CA ALA A 60 1.84 -13.63 -12.93
C ALA A 60 2.15 -14.36 -14.26
N GLY A 61 3.43 -14.59 -14.59
CA GLY A 61 3.85 -15.17 -15.86
C GLY A 61 3.46 -14.28 -17.05
N LEU A 62 3.63 -12.97 -16.90
CA LEU A 62 3.32 -11.97 -17.91
C LEU A 62 4.60 -11.37 -18.49
N SER A 63 4.55 -11.00 -19.77
CA SER A 63 5.64 -10.33 -20.48
C SER A 63 5.19 -8.95 -20.94
N LEU A 64 6.11 -7.98 -20.90
CA LEU A 64 5.88 -6.63 -21.41
C LEU A 64 5.97 -6.59 -22.95
N PRO A 65 5.26 -5.67 -23.63
CA PRO A 65 4.34 -4.67 -23.08
C PRO A 65 2.98 -5.27 -22.67
N LEU A 66 2.27 -4.57 -21.77
CA LEU A 66 0.92 -4.91 -21.32
C LEU A 66 -0.06 -3.76 -21.66
N PRO A 67 -0.33 -3.50 -22.95
CA PRO A 67 -1.10 -2.33 -23.40
C PRO A 67 -2.54 -2.29 -22.87
N ASP A 68 -3.18 -3.45 -22.73
CA ASP A 68 -4.58 -3.57 -22.29
C ASP A 68 -4.74 -3.76 -20.77
N CYS A 69 -3.65 -3.67 -20.00
CA CYS A 69 -3.68 -3.90 -18.55
C CYS A 69 -4.04 -2.60 -17.81
N GLY A 70 -5.10 -2.61 -17.00
CA GLY A 70 -5.39 -1.48 -16.12
C GLY A 70 -4.30 -1.29 -15.06
N VAL A 71 -4.20 -0.09 -14.51
CA VAL A 71 -3.27 0.23 -13.40
C VAL A 71 -4.04 0.93 -12.30
N VAL A 72 -3.96 0.39 -11.08
CA VAL A 72 -4.54 1.00 -9.88
C VAL A 72 -3.50 0.99 -8.77
N ILE A 73 -2.72 2.07 -8.66
CA ILE A 73 -1.65 2.17 -7.68
C ILE A 73 -1.90 3.37 -6.78
N GLY A 74 -2.09 3.10 -5.49
CA GLY A 74 -2.29 4.12 -4.48
C GLY A 74 -1.04 4.47 -3.70
N SER A 75 -1.04 5.67 -3.12
CA SER A 75 -0.13 6.06 -2.05
C SER A 75 -0.85 7.09 -1.17
N SER A 76 -0.66 7.03 0.15
CA SER A 76 -1.34 7.98 1.04
C SER A 76 -0.66 9.34 1.07
N ARG A 77 0.66 9.36 0.85
CA ARG A 77 1.49 10.57 0.84
C ARG A 77 2.22 10.80 -0.48
N SER A 78 2.29 9.79 -1.35
CA SER A 78 2.95 9.87 -2.65
C SER A 78 4.38 10.43 -2.49
N TYR A 79 4.79 11.37 -3.33
CA TYR A 79 6.11 12.00 -3.29
C TYR A 79 6.19 13.19 -2.32
N GLN A 80 5.59 13.10 -1.13
CA GLN A 80 5.58 14.20 -0.14
C GLN A 80 6.98 14.75 0.15
N GLY A 81 7.99 13.88 0.27
CA GLY A 81 9.38 14.29 0.50
C GLY A 81 9.90 15.24 -0.59
N HIS A 82 9.51 15.04 -1.85
CA HIS A 82 9.92 15.93 -2.96
C HIS A 82 9.33 17.33 -2.81
N TRP A 83 8.08 17.43 -2.34
CA TRP A 83 7.45 18.70 -2.03
C TRP A 83 8.15 19.43 -0.88
N GLU A 84 8.59 18.68 0.14
CA GLU A 84 9.37 19.23 1.25
C GLU A 84 10.72 19.79 0.78
N HIS A 85 11.40 19.11 -0.15
CA HIS A 85 12.62 19.61 -0.77
C HIS A 85 12.36 20.86 -1.61
N LEU A 86 11.34 20.85 -2.47
CA LEU A 86 10.97 22.00 -3.30
C LEU A 86 10.68 23.24 -2.43
N ALA A 87 9.94 23.07 -1.33
CA ALA A 87 9.58 24.15 -0.42
C ALA A 87 10.79 24.81 0.28
N ARG A 88 11.94 24.14 0.33
CA ARG A 88 13.20 24.67 0.90
C ARG A 88 14.04 25.46 -0.10
N GLY A 89 13.54 25.71 -1.31
CA GLY A 89 14.22 26.49 -2.35
C GLY A 89 15.14 25.66 -3.25
N THR A 90 14.95 24.34 -3.30
CA THR A 90 15.68 23.47 -4.23
C THR A 90 15.25 23.74 -5.67
N SER A 91 16.17 23.61 -6.63
CA SER A 91 15.87 23.84 -8.05
C SER A 91 14.79 22.87 -8.55
N TRP A 92 13.87 23.38 -9.38
CA TRP A 92 12.86 22.56 -10.04
C TRP A 92 13.48 21.50 -10.98
N ALA A 93 14.72 21.72 -11.42
CA ALA A 93 15.47 20.75 -12.23
C ALA A 93 15.82 19.48 -11.45
N ASP A 94 16.04 19.61 -10.13
CA ASP A 94 16.39 18.50 -9.25
C ASP A 94 15.13 17.79 -8.72
N TYR A 95 14.05 18.54 -8.49
CA TYR A 95 12.75 18.04 -8.04
C TYR A 95 11.61 18.60 -8.89
N PRO A 96 11.32 18.01 -10.06
CA PRO A 96 10.23 18.47 -10.91
C PRO A 96 8.89 18.20 -10.24
N TRP A 97 8.20 19.25 -9.79
CA TRP A 97 6.95 19.15 -9.02
C TRP A 97 5.84 18.36 -9.72
N LEU A 98 5.80 18.40 -11.06
CA LEU A 98 4.86 17.60 -11.86
C LEU A 98 5.08 16.09 -11.65
N GLY A 99 6.34 15.67 -11.45
CA GLY A 99 6.71 14.31 -11.11
C GLY A 99 6.31 13.89 -9.69
N ALA A 100 6.02 14.86 -8.82
CA ALA A 100 5.66 14.64 -7.43
C ALA A 100 4.15 14.66 -7.17
N LEU A 101 3.31 14.84 -8.21
CA LEU A 101 1.86 14.83 -8.05
C LEU A 101 1.35 13.49 -7.49
N PRO A 102 0.26 13.47 -6.69
CA PRO A 102 -0.18 12.28 -5.98
C PRO A 102 -0.34 11.00 -6.82
N HIS A 103 -0.78 11.15 -8.07
CA HIS A 103 -1.06 10.06 -8.99
C HIS A 103 0.16 9.56 -9.78
N MET A 104 1.33 10.18 -9.61
CA MET A 104 2.50 9.90 -10.45
C MET A 104 3.07 8.50 -10.26
N GLY A 105 2.88 7.88 -9.09
CA GLY A 105 3.23 6.47 -8.89
C GLY A 105 2.47 5.55 -9.87
N ALA A 106 1.16 5.76 -10.04
CA ALA A 106 0.35 4.99 -10.99
C ALA A 106 0.76 5.27 -12.46
N ILE A 107 1.07 6.53 -12.79
CA ILE A 107 1.55 6.89 -14.13
C ILE A 107 2.91 6.26 -14.43
N ALA A 108 3.82 6.22 -13.45
CA ALA A 108 5.11 5.57 -13.60
C ALA A 108 4.96 4.07 -13.89
N VAL A 109 4.04 3.39 -13.19
CA VAL A 109 3.72 1.98 -13.46
C VAL A 109 3.11 1.79 -14.84
N ALA A 110 2.16 2.63 -15.25
CA ALA A 110 1.57 2.57 -16.59
C ALA A 110 2.63 2.74 -17.70
N ARG A 111 3.58 3.67 -17.52
CA ARG A 111 4.71 3.86 -18.44
C ARG A 111 5.63 2.64 -18.46
N GLN A 112 5.99 2.11 -17.30
CA GLN A 112 6.86 0.94 -17.17
C GLN A 112 6.29 -0.28 -17.90
N ILE A 113 4.98 -0.54 -17.75
CA ILE A 113 4.33 -1.69 -18.39
C ILE A 113 3.80 -1.37 -19.79
N GLN A 114 3.98 -0.13 -20.25
CA GLN A 114 3.49 0.39 -21.52
C GLN A 114 1.98 0.21 -21.69
N SER A 115 1.22 0.41 -20.61
CA SER A 115 -0.24 0.34 -20.61
C SER A 115 -0.86 1.61 -21.19
N THR A 116 -1.89 1.39 -22.00
CA THR A 116 -2.83 2.42 -22.48
C THR A 116 -4.22 2.26 -21.86
N GLY A 117 -4.37 1.35 -20.89
CA GLY A 117 -5.63 1.10 -20.18
C GLY A 117 -5.95 2.14 -19.10
N PRO A 118 -7.03 1.93 -18.33
CA PRO A 118 -7.39 2.82 -17.21
C PRO A 118 -6.27 2.94 -16.18
N VAL A 119 -5.96 4.16 -15.77
CA VAL A 119 -5.00 4.45 -14.69
C VAL A 119 -5.70 5.18 -13.56
N LEU A 120 -5.76 4.56 -12.39
CA LEU A 120 -6.36 5.12 -11.18
C LEU A 120 -5.30 5.21 -10.07
N ALA A 121 -5.39 6.25 -9.25
CA ALA A 121 -4.50 6.47 -8.12
C ALA A 121 -5.30 6.80 -6.86
N PRO A 122 -5.92 5.80 -6.21
CA PRO A 122 -6.71 6.05 -5.02
C PRO A 122 -5.83 6.50 -3.86
N MET A 123 -6.40 7.35 -3.01
CA MET A 123 -5.78 7.86 -1.79
C MET A 123 -6.81 7.79 -0.67
N ALA A 124 -6.57 6.91 0.30
CA ALA A 124 -7.49 6.64 1.41
C ALA A 124 -6.72 6.33 2.71
N ALA A 125 -5.62 7.05 2.96
CA ALA A 125 -4.74 6.83 4.12
C ALA A 125 -4.36 5.34 4.29
N CYS A 126 -4.53 4.76 5.47
CA CYS A 126 -4.23 3.36 5.77
C CYS A 126 -5.03 2.36 4.92
N ALA A 127 -6.19 2.76 4.37
CA ALA A 127 -7.03 1.91 3.51
C ALA A 127 -6.65 1.97 2.02
N THR A 128 -5.61 2.72 1.64
CA THR A 128 -5.22 2.96 0.25
C THR A 128 -4.98 1.66 -0.54
N GLY A 129 -4.22 0.72 0.02
CA GLY A 129 -3.93 -0.56 -0.65
C GLY A 129 -5.18 -1.39 -0.92
N LEU A 130 -6.09 -1.50 0.06
CA LEU A 130 -7.37 -2.21 -0.11
C LEU A 130 -8.29 -1.50 -1.11
N THR A 131 -8.29 -0.18 -1.12
CA THR A 131 -9.05 0.63 -2.09
C THR A 131 -8.55 0.39 -3.51
N ALA A 132 -7.22 0.30 -3.69
CA ALA A 132 -6.62 0.00 -4.99
C ALA A 132 -6.99 -1.40 -5.49
N ILE A 133 -6.91 -2.41 -4.61
CA ILE A 133 -7.33 -3.77 -4.93
C ILE A 133 -8.81 -3.80 -5.34
N PHE A 134 -9.68 -3.14 -4.59
CA PHE A 134 -11.12 -3.12 -4.88
C PHE A 134 -11.44 -2.40 -6.19
N GLN A 135 -10.83 -1.24 -6.46
CA GLN A 135 -11.05 -0.54 -7.72
C GLN A 135 -10.57 -1.35 -8.92
N GLY A 136 -9.43 -2.04 -8.81
CA GLY A 136 -8.98 -2.96 -9.87
C GLY A 136 -9.88 -4.19 -10.03
N TYR A 137 -10.39 -4.74 -8.92
CA TYR A 137 -11.41 -5.78 -8.94
C TYR A 137 -12.66 -5.33 -9.70
N GLU A 138 -13.14 -4.11 -9.46
CA GLU A 138 -14.30 -3.57 -10.18
C GLU A 138 -14.04 -3.37 -11.67
N LEU A 139 -12.83 -2.96 -12.08
CA LEU A 139 -12.45 -2.88 -13.49
C LEU A 139 -12.54 -4.25 -14.18
N VAL A 140 -12.03 -5.31 -13.52
CA VAL A 140 -12.13 -6.69 -14.02
C VAL A 140 -13.56 -7.19 -14.03
N ARG A 141 -14.28 -7.03 -12.92
CA ARG A 141 -15.67 -7.51 -12.75
C ARG A 141 -16.63 -6.89 -13.76
N ARG A 142 -16.41 -5.62 -14.13
CA ARG A 142 -17.22 -4.90 -15.12
C ARG A 142 -16.78 -5.16 -16.56
N GLY A 143 -15.75 -5.99 -16.78
CA GLY A 143 -15.21 -6.27 -18.11
C GLY A 143 -14.49 -5.09 -18.77
N GLN A 144 -14.09 -4.08 -18.00
CA GLN A 144 -13.31 -2.95 -18.54
C GLN A 144 -11.85 -3.32 -18.77
N CYS A 145 -11.32 -4.28 -18.01
CA CYS A 145 -9.99 -4.83 -18.20
C CYS A 145 -10.00 -6.34 -17.96
N ASP A 146 -9.26 -7.10 -18.76
CA ASP A 146 -9.01 -8.51 -18.47
C ASP A 146 -7.98 -8.69 -17.34
N ARG A 147 -7.06 -7.73 -17.21
CA ARG A 147 -5.98 -7.70 -16.22
C ARG A 147 -5.80 -6.30 -15.66
N VAL A 148 -5.45 -6.22 -14.37
CA VAL A 148 -5.14 -4.95 -13.70
C VAL A 148 -3.96 -5.15 -12.75
N VAL A 149 -2.94 -4.30 -12.85
CA VAL A 149 -1.90 -4.18 -11.81
C VAL A 149 -2.46 -3.32 -10.69
N VAL A 150 -2.61 -3.89 -9.50
CA VAL A 150 -3.14 -3.20 -8.32
C VAL A 150 -2.13 -3.16 -7.19
N GLY A 151 -2.17 -2.14 -6.34
CA GLY A 151 -1.31 -2.12 -5.17
C GLY A 151 -1.19 -0.75 -4.52
N ALA A 152 -0.26 -0.66 -3.58
CA ALA A 152 0.15 0.60 -3.00
C ALA A 152 1.63 0.58 -2.64
N ALA A 153 2.21 1.77 -2.63
CA ALA A 153 3.55 2.03 -2.13
C ALA A 153 3.52 3.20 -1.14
N GLU A 154 4.43 3.15 -0.17
CA GLU A 154 4.57 4.19 0.83
C GLU A 154 6.04 4.33 1.22
N ALA A 155 6.50 5.57 1.26
CA ALA A 155 7.84 5.96 1.70
C ALA A 155 7.69 7.15 2.66
N PRO A 156 7.12 6.92 3.86
CA PRO A 156 6.58 7.99 4.68
C PRO A 156 7.65 8.61 5.60
N ILE A 157 8.91 8.16 5.54
CA ILE A 157 9.97 8.61 6.44
C ILE A 157 10.50 9.94 5.93
N THR A 158 9.77 11.01 6.24
CA THR A 158 10.13 12.39 5.91
C THR A 158 10.05 13.30 7.13
N PRO A 159 10.74 14.45 7.17
CA PRO A 159 10.67 15.35 8.32
C PRO A 159 9.25 15.78 8.68
N LEU A 160 8.42 16.14 7.70
CA LEU A 160 7.02 16.51 7.93
C LEU A 160 6.21 15.35 8.50
N THR A 161 6.38 14.13 7.98
CA THR A 161 5.60 12.99 8.45
C THR A 161 6.00 12.58 9.87
N LEU A 162 7.30 12.49 10.15
CA LEU A 162 7.80 12.16 11.49
C LEU A 162 7.32 13.19 12.52
N THR A 163 7.48 14.48 12.22
CA THR A 163 7.04 15.57 13.10
C THR A 163 5.52 15.57 13.29
N GLY A 164 4.77 15.37 12.20
CA GLY A 164 3.31 15.38 12.23
C GLY A 164 2.74 14.23 13.05
N PHE A 165 3.25 13.01 12.89
CA PHE A 165 2.78 11.85 13.67
C PHE A 165 3.21 11.90 15.14
N GLU A 166 4.38 12.48 15.44
CA GLU A 166 4.80 12.75 16.81
C GLU A 166 3.84 13.73 17.50
N GLN A 167 3.52 14.85 16.84
CA GLN A 167 2.57 15.83 17.38
C GLN A 167 1.13 15.29 17.51
N LEU A 168 0.77 14.29 16.71
CA LEU A 168 -0.49 13.56 16.86
C LEU A 168 -0.49 12.60 18.06
N GLY A 169 0.67 12.33 18.67
CA GLY A 169 0.82 11.31 19.71
C GLY A 169 0.58 9.89 19.18
N ALA A 170 0.85 9.65 17.90
CA ALA A 170 0.54 8.39 17.24
C ALA A 170 1.73 7.42 17.17
N LEU A 171 2.97 7.90 17.37
CA LEU A 171 4.17 7.08 17.23
C LEU A 171 4.49 6.32 18.52
N ALA A 172 4.93 5.07 18.37
CA ALA A 172 5.54 4.32 19.45
C ALA A 172 7.00 4.73 19.67
N HIS A 173 7.50 4.52 20.89
CA HIS A 173 8.89 4.82 21.24
C HIS A 173 9.76 3.57 21.34
N THR A 174 9.15 2.41 21.57
CA THR A 174 9.87 1.14 21.76
C THR A 174 9.71 0.17 20.59
N GLY A 175 8.50 0.05 20.04
CA GLY A 175 8.19 -0.90 18.97
C GLY A 175 6.69 -0.99 18.67
N CYS A 176 6.31 -1.92 17.79
CA CYS A 176 4.93 -2.14 17.41
C CYS A 176 4.41 -3.44 18.05
N TYR A 177 3.42 -3.31 18.94
CA TYR A 177 2.83 -4.43 19.69
C TYR A 177 1.30 -4.38 19.60
N PRO A 178 0.71 -4.75 18.44
CA PRO A 178 -0.74 -4.71 18.25
C PRO A 178 -1.45 -5.53 19.32
N PHE A 179 -2.52 -4.95 19.89
CA PHE A 179 -3.35 -5.55 20.94
C PHE A 179 -2.67 -5.74 22.31
N ASP A 180 -1.40 -5.35 22.46
CA ASP A 180 -0.74 -5.38 23.77
C ASP A 180 -1.33 -4.29 24.70
N SER A 181 -1.39 -4.62 25.99
CA SER A 181 -1.80 -3.70 27.05
C SER A 181 -0.87 -2.50 27.22
N GLN A 182 0.40 -2.65 26.83
CA GLN A 182 1.46 -1.64 26.90
C GLN A 182 1.77 -1.02 25.52
N ARG A 183 0.90 -1.18 24.52
CA ARG A 183 1.13 -0.55 23.20
C ARG A 183 1.13 0.97 23.32
N GLU A 184 2.09 1.62 22.68
CA GLU A 184 2.31 3.07 22.77
C GLU A 184 1.76 3.81 21.54
N GLY A 185 1.77 3.13 20.38
CA GLY A 185 1.40 3.71 19.09
C GLY A 185 1.90 2.84 17.94
N LEU A 186 2.00 3.43 16.76
CA LEU A 186 2.48 2.76 15.54
C LEU A 186 3.96 3.05 15.27
N VAL A 187 4.59 2.15 14.53
CA VAL A 187 5.91 2.37 13.92
C VAL A 187 5.73 2.61 12.43
N LEU A 188 6.28 3.72 11.94
CA LEU A 188 6.25 4.01 10.51
C LEU A 188 7.18 3.06 9.75
N GLY A 189 6.69 2.56 8.63
CA GLY A 189 7.44 1.67 7.76
C GLY A 189 7.30 2.04 6.29
N GLU A 190 8.27 1.58 5.51
CA GLU A 190 8.36 1.76 4.07
C GLU A 190 8.06 0.46 3.34
N GLY A 191 7.55 0.58 2.12
CA GLY A 191 7.46 -0.56 1.22
C GLY A 191 6.41 -0.43 0.15
N ALA A 192 6.25 -1.51 -0.60
CA ALA A 192 5.23 -1.64 -1.62
C ALA A 192 4.72 -3.08 -1.70
N ALA A 193 3.41 -3.19 -1.94
CA ALA A 193 2.73 -4.45 -2.22
C ALA A 193 1.93 -4.27 -3.52
N VAL A 194 2.22 -5.15 -4.49
CA VAL A 194 1.61 -5.12 -5.83
C VAL A 194 1.11 -6.51 -6.17
N LEU A 195 -0.07 -6.58 -6.77
CA LEU A 195 -0.73 -7.78 -7.24
C LEU A 195 -1.15 -7.59 -8.70
N VAL A 196 -1.29 -8.70 -9.43
CA VAL A 196 -1.96 -8.71 -10.72
C VAL A 196 -3.32 -9.38 -10.52
N LEU A 197 -4.39 -8.64 -10.76
CA LEU A 197 -5.73 -9.21 -10.86
C LEU A 197 -6.00 -9.59 -12.31
N GLU A 198 -6.59 -10.76 -12.52
CA GLU A 198 -6.89 -11.26 -13.87
C GLU A 198 -8.25 -11.97 -13.87
N SER A 199 -9.02 -11.77 -14.94
CA SER A 199 -10.27 -12.49 -15.15
C SER A 199 -9.99 -13.99 -15.34
N GLU A 200 -10.83 -14.85 -14.77
CA GLU A 200 -10.66 -16.30 -14.89
C GLU A 200 -10.67 -16.74 -16.37
N GLN A 201 -11.50 -16.09 -17.20
CA GLN A 201 -11.54 -16.33 -18.63
C GLN A 201 -10.22 -15.97 -19.32
N SER A 202 -9.63 -14.81 -19.00
CA SER A 202 -8.31 -14.42 -19.52
C SER A 202 -7.23 -15.41 -19.11
N LEU A 203 -7.18 -15.76 -17.82
CA LEU A 203 -6.19 -16.68 -17.28
C LEU A 203 -6.27 -18.07 -17.95
N ARG A 204 -7.48 -18.61 -18.09
CA ARG A 204 -7.72 -19.89 -18.78
C ARG A 204 -7.29 -19.85 -20.24
N ARG A 205 -7.62 -18.77 -20.97
CA ARG A 205 -7.26 -18.61 -22.39
C ARG A 205 -5.75 -18.61 -22.60
N ARG A 206 -4.98 -17.93 -21.74
CA ARG A 206 -3.52 -17.81 -21.90
C ARG A 206 -2.71 -18.95 -21.27
N GLY A 207 -3.34 -19.82 -20.47
CA GLY A 207 -2.64 -20.91 -19.78
C GLY A 207 -1.62 -20.42 -18.73
N GLY A 208 -1.97 -19.41 -17.93
CA GLY A 208 -1.08 -18.83 -16.93
C GLY A 208 -0.89 -19.70 -15.67
N PRO A 209 -0.05 -19.26 -14.71
CA PRO A 209 0.12 -19.94 -13.44
C PRO A 209 -1.20 -19.98 -12.65
N PRO A 210 -1.38 -20.96 -11.76
CA PRO A 210 -2.58 -21.04 -10.93
C PRO A 210 -2.72 -19.77 -10.06
N PRO A 211 -3.96 -19.27 -9.84
CA PRO A 211 -4.17 -18.10 -9.02
C PRO A 211 -3.88 -18.40 -7.55
N TYR A 212 -3.33 -17.42 -6.82
CA TYR A 212 -3.12 -17.51 -5.37
C TYR A 212 -4.44 -17.50 -4.57
N GLY A 213 -5.51 -16.93 -5.13
CA GLY A 213 -6.82 -16.84 -4.51
C GLY A 213 -7.79 -16.01 -5.34
N CYS A 214 -9.02 -15.87 -4.85
CA CYS A 214 -10.09 -15.10 -5.48
C CYS A 214 -10.61 -14.02 -4.55
N ILE A 215 -10.92 -12.85 -5.10
CA ILE A 215 -11.61 -11.78 -4.36
C ILE A 215 -13.11 -12.05 -4.44
N LEU A 216 -13.70 -12.41 -3.31
CA LEU A 216 -15.14 -12.71 -3.23
C LEU A 216 -15.99 -11.46 -2.99
N GLY A 217 -15.46 -10.46 -2.29
CA GLY A 217 -16.14 -9.21 -2.03
C GLY A 217 -15.30 -8.27 -1.18
N ALA A 218 -15.75 -7.02 -1.07
CA ALA A 218 -15.14 -6.01 -0.23
C ALA A 218 -16.24 -5.10 0.34
N GLY A 219 -15.98 -4.48 1.49
CA GLY A 219 -16.89 -3.54 2.12
C GLY A 219 -16.14 -2.30 2.56
N PHE A 220 -16.70 -1.13 2.23
CA PHE A 220 -16.16 0.18 2.58
C PHE A 220 -17.23 1.00 3.29
N SER A 221 -16.78 1.86 4.19
CA SER A 221 -17.59 2.81 4.93
C SER A 221 -16.72 4.00 5.35
N ALA A 222 -17.34 5.06 5.85
CA ALA A 222 -16.65 6.13 6.54
C ALA A 222 -17.27 6.31 7.92
N ASP A 223 -16.43 6.55 8.92
CA ASP A 223 -16.90 6.83 10.29
C ASP A 223 -17.68 8.15 10.35
N ALA A 224 -17.29 9.14 9.52
CA ALA A 224 -17.87 10.49 9.50
C ALA A 224 -17.96 11.13 10.91
N TYR A 225 -16.98 10.85 11.77
CA TYR A 225 -17.02 11.15 13.19
C TYR A 225 -15.96 12.19 13.62
N HIS A 226 -14.68 11.85 13.48
CA HIS A 226 -13.56 12.70 13.89
C HIS A 226 -12.43 12.64 12.86
N ARG A 227 -11.55 13.67 12.85
CA ARG A 227 -10.46 13.76 11.87
C ARG A 227 -9.45 12.60 12.00
N THR A 228 -9.17 12.19 13.23
CA THR A 228 -8.10 11.24 13.55
C THR A 228 -8.49 10.17 14.57
N ALA A 229 -9.62 10.35 15.27
CA ALA A 229 -10.05 9.43 16.31
C ALA A 229 -11.09 8.48 15.72
N PRO A 230 -11.04 7.18 16.02
CA PRO A 230 -12.05 6.25 15.56
C PRO A 230 -13.40 6.57 16.19
N ASP A 231 -14.47 6.22 15.49
CA ASP A 231 -15.81 6.22 16.09
C ASP A 231 -15.84 5.28 17.31
N PRO A 232 -16.14 5.77 18.53
CA PRO A 232 -16.14 4.93 19.74
C PRO A 232 -17.19 3.81 19.67
N GLU A 233 -18.23 3.96 18.86
CA GLU A 233 -19.26 2.93 18.65
C GLU A 233 -18.90 1.94 17.52
N LEU A 234 -17.76 2.16 16.85
CA LEU A 234 -17.24 1.36 15.75
C LEU A 234 -18.25 1.16 14.61
N ARG A 235 -19.15 2.12 14.37
CA ARG A 235 -20.26 1.95 13.42
C ARG A 235 -19.75 1.79 12.01
N GLY A 236 -18.75 2.57 11.61
CA GLY A 236 -18.11 2.45 10.31
C GLY A 236 -17.46 1.07 10.13
N SER A 237 -16.53 0.68 11.01
CA SER A 237 -15.88 -0.64 10.89
C SER A 237 -16.87 -1.81 10.86
N ARG A 238 -17.94 -1.76 11.69
CA ARG A 238 -19.02 -2.76 11.68
C ARG A 238 -19.80 -2.77 10.37
N LEU A 239 -20.07 -1.60 9.78
CA LEU A 239 -20.73 -1.48 8.48
C LEU A 239 -19.85 -2.01 7.35
N ALA A 240 -18.56 -1.66 7.32
CA ALA A 240 -17.61 -2.20 6.34
C ALA A 240 -17.56 -3.73 6.41
N LEU A 241 -17.46 -4.32 7.60
CA LEU A 241 -17.47 -5.77 7.78
C LEU A 241 -18.79 -6.39 7.29
N LYS A 242 -19.93 -5.82 7.68
CA LYS A 242 -21.26 -6.29 7.24
C LYS A 242 -21.39 -6.27 5.72
N ASN A 243 -20.96 -5.19 5.09
CA ASN A 243 -20.97 -5.06 3.63
C ASN A 243 -20.04 -6.07 2.96
N CYS A 244 -18.85 -6.29 3.50
CA CYS A 244 -17.91 -7.29 2.98
C CYS A 244 -18.51 -8.70 3.02
N LEU A 245 -19.13 -9.10 4.13
CA LEU A 245 -19.82 -10.39 4.25
C LEU A 245 -21.01 -10.50 3.29
N TYR A 246 -21.79 -9.42 3.15
CA TYR A 246 -22.91 -9.38 2.21
C TYR A 246 -22.45 -9.57 0.76
N TYR A 247 -21.46 -8.79 0.30
CA TYR A 247 -20.99 -8.86 -1.09
C TYR A 247 -20.20 -10.14 -1.40
N SER A 248 -19.52 -10.72 -0.40
CA SER A 248 -18.82 -12.01 -0.57
C SER A 248 -19.75 -13.23 -0.48
N GLY A 249 -20.98 -13.06 0.03
CA GLY A 249 -21.90 -14.18 0.29
C GLY A 249 -21.45 -15.11 1.42
N LEU A 250 -20.44 -14.72 2.20
CA LEU A 250 -19.90 -15.52 3.30
C LEU A 250 -20.65 -15.26 4.61
N LYS A 251 -20.76 -16.31 5.42
CA LYS A 251 -21.14 -16.21 6.84
C LYS A 251 -19.89 -15.97 7.70
N PRO A 252 -20.01 -15.30 8.86
CA PRO A 252 -18.88 -15.08 9.77
C PRO A 252 -18.09 -16.36 10.11
N ALA A 253 -18.78 -17.47 10.33
CA ALA A 253 -18.16 -18.77 10.66
C ALA A 253 -17.31 -19.38 9.52
N GLN A 254 -17.39 -18.83 8.30
CA GLN A 254 -16.58 -19.26 7.16
C GLN A 254 -15.27 -18.47 7.04
N VAL A 255 -15.06 -17.44 7.87
CA VAL A 255 -13.82 -16.66 7.90
C VAL A 255 -12.78 -17.40 8.75
N GLY A 256 -11.76 -17.97 8.08
CA GLY A 256 -10.70 -18.71 8.76
C GLY A 256 -9.57 -17.84 9.33
N TYR A 257 -9.37 -16.65 8.78
CA TYR A 257 -8.28 -15.76 9.18
C TYR A 257 -8.65 -14.29 8.96
N VAL A 258 -8.20 -13.41 9.87
CA VAL A 258 -8.35 -11.95 9.77
C VAL A 258 -6.97 -11.32 9.86
N HIS A 259 -6.55 -10.64 8.79
CA HIS A 259 -5.41 -9.74 8.83
C HIS A 259 -5.91 -8.37 9.32
N ALA A 260 -5.71 -8.08 10.60
CA ALA A 260 -6.27 -6.88 11.24
C ALA A 260 -5.54 -5.59 10.80
N HIS A 261 -6.20 -4.44 10.97
CA HIS A 261 -5.56 -3.13 10.81
C HIS A 261 -4.44 -2.92 11.86
N GLY A 262 -4.74 -3.20 13.14
CA GLY A 262 -3.75 -3.48 14.18
C GLY A 262 -2.69 -2.39 14.44
N THR A 263 -3.06 -1.11 14.40
CA THR A 263 -2.18 0.03 14.74
C THR A 263 -2.40 0.54 16.15
#